data_AF-A0A524EDX0-F1
#
_entry.id   AF-A0A524EDX0-F1
#
_cell.length_a   1.000
_cell.length_b   1.000
_cell.length_c   1.000
_cell.angle_alpha   90.00
_cell.angle_beta   90.00
_cell.angle_gamma   90.00
#
_symmetry.space_group_name_H-M   'P 1'
#
loop_
_entity.id
_entity.type
_entity.pdbx_description
1 polymer ?
#
loop_
_entity_poly.entity_id
_entity_poly.type
_entity_poly.pdbx_seq_one_letter_code
_entity_poly.pdbx_strand_id
1 'polypeptide(L)'
;FSPKLIISEHKADEKYPIVSAASIVAKYERDSIIARLRAIYGDFGSGYTSDRKTIDFMRNWIIKNKSFPPFVRRSWETAKNLEEELIFNKKITDFL
;
A
#
# COMPACT_ATOMS: atom_id res chain seq x y z
N PHE A 1 -22.64 -4.90 21.62
CA PHE A 1 -21.81 -3.95 22.40
C PHE A 1 -22.26 -2.55 22.03
N SER A 2 -22.74 -1.77 22.99
CA SER A 2 -23.18 -0.38 22.76
C SER A 2 -22.36 0.52 23.68
N PRO A 3 -21.36 1.25 23.16
CA PRO A 3 -20.48 2.05 24.00
C PRO A 3 -21.27 3.20 24.63
N LYS A 4 -21.07 3.42 25.94
CA LYS A 4 -21.70 4.52 26.67
C LYS A 4 -21.12 5.90 26.32
N LEU A 5 -19.88 5.96 25.82
CA LEU A 5 -19.17 7.17 25.41
C LEU A 5 -18.15 6.84 24.31
N ILE A 6 -18.08 7.67 23.28
CA ILE A 6 -17.05 7.63 22.23
C ILE A 6 -16.38 9.00 22.18
N ILE A 7 -15.06 9.02 22.23
CA ILE A 7 -14.25 10.23 22.07
C ILE A 7 -13.34 10.02 20.86
N SER A 8 -13.32 11.00 19.95
CA SER A 8 -12.52 10.97 18.72
C SER A 8 -11.81 12.30 18.56
N GLU A 9 -10.49 12.28 18.42
CA GLU A 9 -9.68 13.47 18.16
C GLU A 9 -8.43 13.15 17.34
N HIS A 10 -7.85 14.18 16.72
CA HIS A 10 -6.57 14.05 16.03
C HIS A 10 -5.44 13.79 17.02
N LYS A 11 -4.50 12.91 16.64
CA LYS A 11 -3.31 12.59 17.43
C LYS A 11 -3.63 12.09 18.85
N ALA A 12 -4.71 11.35 19.00
CA ALA A 12 -5.13 10.77 20.28
C ALA A 12 -4.05 9.85 20.89
N ASP A 13 -3.19 9.25 20.07
CA ASP A 13 -2.07 8.41 20.50
C ASP A 13 -0.93 9.19 21.18
N GLU A 14 -0.84 10.51 20.98
CA GLU A 14 0.09 11.38 21.71
C GLU A 14 -0.43 11.73 23.12
N LYS A 15 -1.75 11.65 23.34
CA LYS A 15 -2.41 12.12 24.57
C LYS A 15 -2.84 10.99 25.51
N TYR A 16 -3.38 9.90 24.98
CA TYR A 16 -3.91 8.81 25.79
C TYR A 16 -3.00 7.58 25.71
N PRO A 17 -2.41 7.13 26.85
CA PRO A 17 -1.55 5.95 26.87
C PRO A 17 -2.18 4.69 26.27
N ILE A 18 -3.49 4.49 26.46
CA ILE A 18 -4.21 3.34 25.90
C ILE A 18 -4.30 3.39 24.36
N VAL A 19 -4.48 4.58 23.79
CA VAL A 19 -4.50 4.78 22.33
C VAL A 19 -3.08 4.68 21.77
N SER A 20 -2.08 5.15 22.53
CA SER A 20 -0.66 4.97 22.21
C SER A 20 -0.28 3.48 22.14
N ALA A 21 -0.70 2.68 23.12
CA ALA A 21 -0.51 1.23 23.12
C ALA A 21 -1.16 0.57 21.89
N ALA A 22 -2.39 0.96 21.54
CA ALA A 22 -3.05 0.48 20.33
C ALA A 22 -2.27 0.86 19.05
N SER A 23 -1.74 2.09 18.96
CA SER A 23 -0.90 2.57 17.86
C SER A 23 0.38 1.74 17.71
N ILE A 24 1.03 1.39 18.83
CA ILE A 24 2.23 0.52 18.85
C ILE A 24 1.91 -0.87 18.31
N VAL A 25 0.86 -1.51 18.84
CA VAL A 25 0.45 -2.86 18.39
C VAL A 25 0.11 -2.86 16.90
N ALA A 26 -0.65 -1.86 16.43
CA ALA A 26 -1.01 -1.74 15.03
C ALA A 26 0.23 -1.59 14.11
N LYS A 27 1.21 -0.78 14.51
CA LYS A 27 2.47 -0.59 13.76
C LYS A 27 3.30 -1.87 13.75
N TYR A 28 3.40 -2.57 14.87
CA TYR A 28 4.13 -3.84 14.95
C TYR A 28 3.53 -4.92 14.02
N GLU A 29 2.20 -5.08 14.03
CA GLU A 29 1.52 -6.04 13.16
C GLU A 29 1.69 -5.67 11.67
N ARG A 30 1.56 -4.38 11.33
CA ARG A 30 1.82 -3.88 9.98
C ARG A 30 3.23 -4.25 9.53
N ASP A 31 4.23 -3.93 10.32
CA ASP A 31 5.63 -4.13 9.94
C ASP A 31 5.97 -5.63 9.86
N SER A 32 5.37 -6.46 10.73
CA SER A 32 5.47 -7.92 10.66
C SER A 32 4.89 -8.49 9.36
N ILE A 33 3.73 -8.01 8.92
CA ILE A 33 3.13 -8.40 7.63
C ILE A 33 4.03 -7.94 6.46
N ILE A 34 4.53 -6.71 6.50
CA ILE A 34 5.44 -6.18 5.46
C ILE A 34 6.71 -7.02 5.36
N ALA A 35 7.30 -7.43 6.50
CA ALA A 35 8.46 -8.30 6.52
C ALA A 35 8.18 -9.66 5.85
N ARG A 36 7.03 -10.27 6.13
CA ARG A 36 6.60 -11.51 5.46
C ARG A 36 6.42 -11.32 3.95
N LEU A 37 5.80 -10.22 3.53
CA LEU A 37 5.67 -9.90 2.10
C LEU A 37 7.04 -9.72 1.44
N ARG A 38 8.00 -9.06 2.11
CA ARG A 38 9.35 -8.90 1.58
C ARG A 38 10.09 -10.22 1.40
N ALA A 39 9.87 -11.19 2.30
CA ALA A 39 10.43 -12.53 2.15
C ALA A 39 9.89 -13.28 0.92
N ILE A 40 8.65 -13.02 0.51
CA ILE A 40 7.99 -13.69 -0.62
C ILE A 40 8.24 -12.94 -1.94
N TYR A 41 8.17 -11.61 -1.93
CA TYR A 41 8.12 -10.77 -3.14
C TYR A 41 9.38 -9.92 -3.36
N GLY A 42 10.34 -9.94 -2.42
CA GLY A 42 11.56 -9.12 -2.47
C GLY A 42 11.37 -7.69 -1.92
N ASP A 43 12.39 -6.85 -2.11
CA ASP A 43 12.34 -5.44 -1.72
C ASP A 43 11.45 -4.64 -2.69
N PHE A 44 10.24 -4.34 -2.24
CA PHE A 44 9.31 -3.45 -2.93
C PHE A 44 9.34 -2.01 -2.38
N GLY A 45 10.35 -1.65 -1.59
CA GLY A 45 10.44 -0.36 -0.93
C GLY A 45 9.53 -0.22 0.29
N SER A 46 9.05 0.99 0.52
CA SER A 46 8.27 1.40 1.69
C SER A 46 6.76 1.17 1.57
N GLY A 47 6.24 0.98 0.35
CA GLY A 47 4.81 0.91 0.07
C GLY A 47 4.14 2.28 -0.10
N TYR A 48 4.88 3.39 0.00
CA TYR A 48 4.36 4.74 -0.24
C TYR A 48 4.55 5.15 -1.70
N THR A 49 3.64 6.00 -2.19
CA THR A 49 3.67 6.51 -3.56
C THR A 49 4.81 7.50 -3.81
N SER A 50 5.36 8.10 -2.74
CA SER A 50 6.54 8.95 -2.79
C SER A 50 7.86 8.18 -2.93
N ASP A 51 7.84 6.87 -2.70
CA ASP A 51 9.01 6.03 -2.81
C ASP A 51 9.14 5.44 -4.22
N ARG A 52 10.16 5.89 -4.93
CA ARG A 52 10.46 5.44 -6.29
C ARG A 52 10.63 3.92 -6.39
N LYS A 53 11.22 3.25 -5.38
CA LYS A 53 11.35 1.78 -5.39
C LYS A 53 9.99 1.09 -5.40
N THR A 54 9.01 1.64 -4.68
CA THR A 54 7.64 1.10 -4.63
C THR A 54 6.96 1.23 -5.99
N ILE A 55 7.10 2.39 -6.63
CA ILE A 55 6.55 2.62 -7.98
C ILE A 55 7.20 1.70 -9.02
N ASP A 56 8.53 1.59 -9.00
CA ASP A 56 9.28 0.77 -9.95
C ASP A 56 8.97 -0.72 -9.76
N PHE A 57 8.84 -1.19 -8.51
CA PHE A 57 8.38 -2.54 -8.21
C PHE A 57 7.01 -2.82 -8.83
N MET A 58 6.02 -1.94 -8.59
CA MET A 58 4.67 -2.09 -9.12
C MET A 58 4.65 -2.12 -10.65
N ARG A 59 5.35 -1.19 -11.30
CA ARG A 59 5.47 -1.12 -12.77
C ARG A 59 6.08 -2.40 -13.34
N ASN A 60 7.23 -2.82 -12.80
CA ASN A 60 7.92 -4.03 -13.26
C ASN A 60 7.06 -5.29 -13.06
N TRP A 61 6.34 -5.36 -11.95
CA TRP A 61 5.42 -6.46 -11.69
C TRP A 61 4.30 -6.53 -12.72
N ILE A 62 3.66 -5.40 -13.05
CA ILE A 62 2.61 -5.35 -14.09
C ILE A 62 3.19 -5.75 -15.46
N ILE A 63 4.36 -5.24 -15.84
CA ILE A 63 4.99 -5.57 -17.12
C ILE A 63 5.16 -7.08 -17.28
N LYS A 64 5.62 -7.75 -16.21
CA LYS A 64 5.89 -9.19 -16.15
C LYS A 64 4.62 -10.04 -16.02
N ASN A 65 3.67 -9.66 -15.18
CA ASN A 65 2.55 -10.51 -14.76
C ASN A 65 1.18 -10.04 -15.28
N LYS A 66 1.14 -8.93 -16.02
CA LYS A 66 -0.07 -8.29 -16.59
C LYS A 66 -1.17 -7.95 -15.58
N SER A 67 -0.83 -7.90 -14.29
CA SER A 67 -1.70 -7.55 -13.18
C SER A 67 -0.87 -7.19 -11.96
N PHE A 68 -1.45 -6.51 -10.97
CA PHE A 68 -0.79 -6.24 -9.69
C PHE A 68 -0.63 -7.48 -8.80
N PRO A 69 0.37 -7.50 -7.89
CA PRO A 69 0.42 -8.51 -6.85
C PRO A 69 -0.78 -8.34 -5.91
N PRO A 70 -1.22 -9.42 -5.22
CA PRO A 70 -2.50 -9.45 -4.51
C PRO A 70 -2.59 -8.48 -3.32
N PHE A 71 -1.46 -7.95 -2.84
CA PHE A 71 -1.40 -7.04 -1.69
C PHE A 71 -1.44 -5.55 -2.09
N VAL A 72 -1.48 -5.21 -3.38
CA VAL A 72 -1.61 -3.83 -3.84
C VAL A 72 -3.06 -3.36 -3.79
N ARG A 73 -3.27 -2.16 -3.25
CA ARG A 73 -4.57 -1.52 -3.18
C ARG A 73 -4.92 -0.90 -4.53
N ARG A 74 -5.66 -1.63 -5.36
CA ARG A 74 -6.06 -1.19 -6.72
C ARG A 74 -6.93 0.07 -6.74
N SER A 75 -7.61 0.39 -5.64
CA SER A 75 -8.41 1.61 -5.54
C SER A 75 -7.58 2.89 -5.40
N TRP A 76 -6.28 2.78 -5.12
CA TRP A 76 -5.40 3.94 -5.00
C TRP A 76 -5.12 4.55 -6.37
N GLU A 77 -5.13 5.88 -6.43
CA GLU A 77 -4.93 6.66 -7.66
C GLU A 77 -3.65 6.26 -8.39
N THR A 78 -2.54 6.10 -7.66
CA THR A 78 -1.27 5.66 -8.23
C THR A 78 -1.35 4.27 -8.86
N ALA A 79 -2.12 3.35 -8.27
CA ALA A 79 -2.32 2.01 -8.84
C ALA A 79 -3.20 2.06 -10.09
N LYS A 80 -4.29 2.83 -10.06
CA LYS A 80 -5.16 3.03 -11.23
C LYS A 80 -4.39 3.62 -12.41
N ASN A 81 -3.63 4.69 -12.18
CA ASN A 81 -2.85 5.35 -13.23
C ASN A 81 -1.83 4.40 -13.87
N LEU A 82 -1.16 3.57 -13.07
CA LEU A 82 -0.22 2.57 -13.58
C LEU A 82 -0.91 1.45 -14.36
N GLU A 83 -2.09 1.00 -13.92
CA GLU A 83 -2.89 -0.02 -14.62
C GLU A 83 -3.43 0.53 -15.95
N GLU A 84 -3.91 1.77 -15.97
CA GLU A 84 -4.31 2.49 -17.20
C GLU A 84 -3.14 2.67 -18.17
N GLU A 85 -1.98 3.15 -17.70
CA GLU A 85 -0.78 3.34 -18.51
C GLU A 85 -0.28 2.03 -19.13
N LEU A 86 -0.22 0.95 -18.35
CA LEU A 86 0.55 -0.25 -18.71
C LEU A 86 -0.30 -1.43 -19.20
N ILE A 87 -1.58 -1.48 -18.84
CA ILE A 87 -2.49 -2.57 -19.22
C ILE A 87 -3.48 -2.10 -20.28
N PHE A 88 -4.08 -0.93 -20.11
CA PHE A 88 -5.13 -0.44 -21.00
C PHE A 88 -4.60 0.40 -22.18
N ASN A 89 -3.54 1.19 -21.99
CA ASN A 89 -2.98 2.09 -23.01
C ASN A 89 -1.79 1.53 -23.79
N LYS A 90 -1.78 0.21 -24.09
CA LYS A 90 -0.83 -0.32 -25.09
C LYS A 90 -0.97 0.52 -26.37
N LYS A 91 0.11 1.24 -26.71
CA LYS A 91 0.07 2.47 -27.49
C LYS A 91 -0.51 2.25 -28.89
N ILE A 92 -1.28 3.23 -29.34
CA ILE A 92 -1.67 3.48 -30.75
C ILE A 92 -0.45 3.45 -31.70
N THR A 93 0.78 3.62 -31.18
CA THR A 93 2.03 3.54 -31.96
C THR A 93 2.48 2.12 -32.29
N ASP A 94 1.83 1.07 -31.78
CA ASP A 94 2.13 -0.33 -32.16
C ASP A 94 1.36 -0.76 -33.43
N PHE A 95 0.61 0.16 -34.06
CA PHE A 95 -0.15 -0.05 -35.31
C PHE A 95 0.45 0.71 -36.53
N LEU A 96 1.68 1.22 -36.43
CA LEU A 96 2.43 1.82 -37.54
C LEU A 96 3.69 1.01 -37.85
#